data_AF-A0A6I2Y6W7-F1
#
_entry.id   AF-A0A6I2Y6W7-F1
#
_cell.length_a   1.000
_cell.length_b   1.000
_cell.length_c   1.000
_cell.angle_alpha   90.00
_cell.angle_beta   90.00
_cell.angle_gamma   90.00
#
_symmetry.space_group_name_H-M   'P 1'
#
loop_
_entity.id
_entity.type
_entity.pdbx_description
1 polymer ?
#
loop_
_entity_poly.entity_id
_entity_poly.type
_entity_poly.pdbx_seq_one_letter_code
_entity_poly.pdbx_strand_id
1 'polypeptide(L)'
;MTALAALLTTIAIAPAGVFSGSSAMAPEVSVTVQSGRVVSASAWTSVFKCELGGNVGPASVSVRTSARIASNGYVSFSAGRRSRKLSARLRYRKGRISGRIRVSGTIGGPCASPSIPVSLRRR
;
A
#
# COMPACT_ATOMS: atom_id res chain seq x y z
N MET A 1 -42.11 -0.53 29.63
CA MET A 1 -40.99 0.42 29.42
C MET A 1 -39.88 -0.33 28.70
N THR A 2 -39.76 -0.17 27.38
CA THR A 2 -38.83 -0.92 26.53
C THR A 2 -37.53 -0.14 26.39
N ALA A 3 -36.44 -0.65 26.95
CA ALA A 3 -35.12 -0.04 26.85
C ALA A 3 -34.53 -0.31 25.46
N LEU A 4 -34.33 0.76 24.67
CA LEU A 4 -33.60 0.73 23.41
C LEU A 4 -32.10 0.66 23.70
N ALA A 5 -31.48 -0.51 23.56
CA ALA A 5 -30.04 -0.66 23.67
C ALA A 5 -29.38 -0.22 22.35
N ALA A 6 -28.73 0.94 22.35
CA ALA A 6 -27.91 1.40 21.22
C ALA A 6 -26.60 0.60 21.16
N LEU A 7 -26.48 -0.30 20.18
CA LEU A 7 -25.23 -0.97 19.83
C LEU A 7 -24.23 0.04 19.26
N LEU A 8 -23.40 0.61 20.13
CA LEU A 8 -22.22 1.39 19.75
C LEU A 8 -21.24 0.46 19.02
N THR A 9 -21.28 0.46 17.69
CA THR A 9 -20.25 -0.18 16.87
C THR A 9 -19.00 0.69 16.95
N THR A 10 -18.07 0.33 17.85
CA THR A 10 -16.76 0.97 17.93
C THR A 10 -16.01 0.70 16.64
N ILE A 11 -15.93 1.72 15.77
CA ILE A 11 -15.09 1.66 14.59
C ILE A 11 -13.65 1.68 15.08
N ALA A 12 -12.96 0.54 15.03
CA ALA A 12 -11.53 0.46 15.28
C ALA A 12 -10.80 1.27 14.20
N ILE A 13 -10.50 2.53 14.50
CA ILE A 13 -9.70 3.38 13.62
C ILE A 13 -8.26 2.88 13.71
N ALA A 14 -7.66 2.55 12.56
CA ALA A 14 -6.25 2.19 12.54
C ALA A 14 -5.42 3.36 13.12
N PRO A 15 -4.52 3.10 14.09
CA PRO A 15 -3.70 4.13 14.72
C PRO A 15 -2.81 4.79 13.68
N ALA A 16 -2.62 6.10 13.83
CA ALA A 16 -1.71 6.85 12.98
C ALA A 16 -0.27 6.37 13.15
N GLY A 17 0.50 6.33 12.07
CA GLY A 17 1.90 5.92 12.12
C GLY A 17 2.49 5.54 10.78
N VAL A 18 3.81 5.40 10.76
CA VAL A 18 4.56 4.92 9.61
C VAL A 18 4.78 3.42 9.78
N PHE A 19 4.37 2.65 8.78
CA PHE A 19 4.59 1.22 8.71
C PHE A 19 5.64 0.97 7.65
N SER A 20 6.71 0.28 8.01
CA SER A 20 7.80 -0.02 7.07
C SER A 20 8.20 -1.48 7.10
N GLY A 21 8.81 -1.94 6.03
CA GLY A 21 9.35 -3.28 5.91
C GLY A 21 10.14 -3.42 4.61
N SER A 22 10.67 -4.62 4.43
CA SER A 22 11.46 -4.99 3.27
C SER A 22 11.04 -6.37 2.77
N SER A 23 11.36 -6.65 1.51
CA SER A 23 11.23 -7.95 0.87
C SER A 23 12.36 -8.11 -0.15
N ALA A 24 12.62 -9.34 -0.61
CA ALA A 24 13.65 -9.61 -1.62
C ALA A 24 13.49 -8.78 -2.91
N MET A 25 12.24 -8.45 -3.29
CA MET A 25 11.93 -7.70 -4.52
C MET A 25 11.62 -6.22 -4.26
N ALA A 26 11.48 -5.84 -2.98
CA ALA A 26 11.26 -4.47 -2.54
C ALA A 26 11.95 -4.25 -1.18
N PRO A 27 13.27 -3.99 -1.15
CA PRO A 27 14.02 -3.73 0.07
C PRO A 27 13.51 -2.54 0.88
N GLU A 28 12.77 -1.63 0.26
CA GLU A 28 12.14 -0.54 0.98
C GLU A 28 10.67 -0.39 0.59
N VAL A 29 9.79 -0.57 1.58
CA VAL A 29 8.36 -0.29 1.45
C VAL A 29 7.91 0.44 2.69
N SER A 30 7.19 1.55 2.50
CA SER A 30 6.57 2.28 3.60
C SER A 30 5.13 2.67 3.28
N VAL A 31 4.30 2.73 4.32
CA VAL A 31 2.91 3.15 4.27
C VAL A 31 2.65 4.03 5.49
N THR A 32 2.19 5.26 5.25
CA THR A 32 1.79 6.17 6.33
C THR A 32 0.29 6.13 6.49
N VAL A 33 -0.16 5.87 7.71
CA VAL A 33 -1.57 5.89 8.09
C VAL A 33 -1.83 7.11 8.96
N GLN A 34 -2.92 7.83 8.67
CA GLN A 34 -3.43 8.92 9.48
C GLN A 34 -4.96 8.85 9.48
N SER A 35 -5.57 8.95 10.67
CA SER A 35 -7.03 8.96 10.84
C SER A 35 -7.75 7.81 10.11
N GLY A 36 -7.20 6.59 10.20
CA GLY A 36 -7.78 5.39 9.55
C GLY A 36 -7.65 5.38 8.02
N ARG A 37 -6.78 6.20 7.43
CA ARG A 37 -6.53 6.26 5.99
C ARG A 37 -5.04 6.08 5.71
N VAL A 38 -4.72 5.43 4.59
CA VAL A 38 -3.39 5.51 4.01
C VAL A 38 -3.28 6.87 3.32
N VAL A 39 -2.35 7.70 3.77
CA VAL A 39 -2.11 9.06 3.23
C VAL A 39 -0.92 9.14 2.29
N SER A 40 0.05 8.25 2.48
CA SER A 40 1.17 8.08 1.56
C SER A 40 1.67 6.64 1.56
N ALA A 41 2.27 6.24 0.44
CA ALA A 41 2.94 4.96 0.33
C ALA A 41 4.17 5.11 -0.58
N SER A 42 5.26 4.46 -0.21
CA SER A 42 6.46 4.34 -1.03
C SER A 42 6.85 2.89 -1.23
N ALA A 43 7.41 2.60 -2.39
CA ALA A 43 8.00 1.31 -2.70
C ALA A 43 9.20 1.51 -3.62
N TRP A 44 10.31 0.89 -3.25
CA TRP A 44 11.43 0.64 -4.14
C TRP A 44 11.35 -0.81 -4.60
N THR A 45 11.46 -1.07 -5.89
CA THR A 45 11.51 -2.45 -6.42
C THR A 45 12.74 -2.64 -7.27
N SER A 46 13.41 -3.79 -7.12
CA SER A 46 14.58 -4.17 -7.93
C SER A 46 14.21 -4.72 -9.31
N VAL A 47 12.92 -5.04 -9.53
CA VAL A 47 12.44 -5.68 -10.76
C VAL A 47 11.34 -4.82 -11.37
N PHE A 48 11.69 -4.13 -12.45
CA PHE A 48 10.73 -3.34 -13.22
C PHE A 48 10.87 -3.72 -14.69
N LYS A 49 9.91 -4.51 -15.20
CA LYS A 49 9.97 -5.05 -16.56
C LYS A 49 9.11 -4.22 -17.50
N CYS A 50 9.66 -3.83 -18.65
CA CYS A 50 8.95 -3.18 -19.75
C CYS A 50 8.75 -4.14 -20.91
N GLU A 51 7.62 -4.02 -21.62
CA GLU A 51 7.31 -4.85 -22.79
C GLU A 51 8.38 -4.77 -23.89
N LEU A 52 8.96 -3.58 -24.12
CA LEU A 52 9.89 -3.32 -25.22
C LEU A 52 11.38 -3.37 -24.83
N GLY A 53 11.72 -3.69 -23.58
CA GLY A 53 13.10 -3.54 -23.11
C GLY A 53 13.54 -4.50 -22.00
N GLY A 54 12.71 -5.48 -21.62
CA GLY A 54 13.05 -6.39 -20.53
C GLY A 54 13.11 -5.67 -19.18
N ASN A 55 14.04 -6.08 -18.29
CA ASN A 55 14.20 -5.42 -16.99
C ASN A 55 14.96 -4.09 -17.16
N VAL A 56 14.29 -2.97 -16.89
CA VAL A 56 14.87 -1.62 -16.99
C VAL A 56 15.47 -1.12 -15.67
N GLY A 57 15.58 -2.01 -14.68
CA GLY A 57 16.29 -1.74 -13.43
C GLY A 57 15.36 -1.35 -12.27
N PRO A 58 15.94 -0.86 -11.16
CA PRO A 58 15.16 -0.56 -9.98
C PRO A 58 14.26 0.66 -10.18
N ALA A 59 13.05 0.62 -9.62
CA ALA A 59 12.10 1.72 -9.65
C ALA A 59 11.70 2.12 -8.23
N SER A 60 11.82 3.41 -7.92
CA SER A 60 11.26 4.00 -6.70
C SER A 60 10.02 4.82 -7.03
N VAL A 61 8.94 4.56 -6.31
CA VAL A 61 7.69 5.29 -6.44
C VAL A 61 7.19 5.67 -5.06
N SER A 62 6.94 6.97 -4.86
CA SER A 62 6.26 7.53 -3.70
C SER A 62 4.99 8.23 -4.17
N VAL A 63 3.87 7.94 -3.51
CA VAL A 63 2.56 8.48 -3.88
C VAL A 63 1.83 9.00 -2.65
N ARG A 64 1.06 10.07 -2.86
CA ARG A 64 0.01 10.50 -1.94
C ARG A 64 -1.31 9.82 -2.33
N THR A 65 -2.10 9.45 -1.33
CA THR A 65 -3.43 8.84 -1.51
C THR A 65 -4.32 9.20 -0.33
N SER A 66 -5.59 8.81 -0.37
CA SER A 66 -6.53 8.96 0.77
C SER A 66 -7.38 7.71 0.89
N ALA A 67 -6.70 6.55 0.86
CA ALA A 67 -7.36 5.26 0.82
C ALA A 67 -7.84 4.87 2.22
N ARG A 68 -9.16 4.75 2.38
CA ARG A 68 -9.77 4.37 3.66
C ARG A 68 -9.41 2.93 4.01
N ILE A 69 -8.99 2.71 5.25
CA ILE A 69 -8.91 1.36 5.83
C ILE A 69 -10.33 1.01 6.26
N ALA A 70 -10.91 -0.01 5.62
CA ALA A 70 -12.23 -0.51 5.95
C ALA A 70 -12.26 -1.07 7.38
N SER A 71 -13.46 -1.19 7.96
CA SER A 71 -13.66 -1.69 9.33
C SER A 71 -13.07 -3.09 9.56
N ASN A 72 -13.03 -3.91 8.51
CA ASN A 72 -12.41 -5.24 8.51
C ASN A 72 -10.87 -5.21 8.33
N GLY A 73 -10.26 -4.02 8.32
CA GLY A 73 -8.83 -3.79 8.19
C GLY A 73 -8.31 -3.79 6.75
N TYR A 74 -9.14 -4.02 5.74
CA TYR A 74 -8.68 -4.05 4.36
C TYR A 74 -8.54 -2.64 3.77
N VAL A 75 -7.53 -2.46 2.92
CA VAL A 75 -7.34 -1.24 2.14
C VAL A 75 -6.81 -1.61 0.76
N SER A 76 -7.37 -0.99 -0.27
CA SER A 76 -6.83 -1.07 -1.62
C SER A 76 -6.76 0.33 -2.23
N PHE A 77 -5.70 0.57 -2.99
CA PHE A 77 -5.54 1.81 -3.72
C PHE A 77 -4.68 1.62 -4.96
N SER A 78 -4.78 2.58 -5.86
CA SER A 78 -3.93 2.72 -7.03
C SER A 78 -3.70 4.22 -7.23
N ALA A 79 -2.48 4.69 -6.99
CA ALA A 79 -2.14 6.11 -6.96
C ALA A 79 -0.84 6.39 -7.70
N GLY A 80 -0.62 7.66 -8.08
CA GLY A 80 0.53 8.07 -8.89
C GLY A 80 0.16 8.36 -10.34
N ARG A 81 1.14 8.84 -11.11
CA ARG A 81 0.99 9.20 -12.54
C ARG A 81 1.03 7.94 -13.41
N ARG A 82 0.56 8.02 -14.65
CA ARG A 82 0.62 6.89 -15.62
C ARG A 82 2.06 6.39 -15.83
N SER A 83 3.05 7.28 -15.78
CA SER A 83 4.46 6.92 -15.88
C SER A 83 5.03 6.23 -14.64
N ARG A 84 4.42 6.43 -13.46
CA ARG A 84 4.83 5.88 -12.15
C ARG A 84 3.63 5.77 -11.22
N LYS A 85 3.07 4.57 -11.12
CA LYS A 85 1.87 4.24 -10.38
C LYS A 85 2.15 3.13 -9.39
N LEU A 86 1.71 3.32 -8.15
CA LEU A 86 1.76 2.31 -7.10
C LEU A 86 0.34 1.80 -6.82
N SER A 87 0.16 0.49 -6.93
CA SER A 87 -1.08 -0.19 -6.57
C SER A 87 -0.84 -1.09 -5.37
N ALA A 88 -1.80 -1.16 -4.47
CA ALA A 88 -1.71 -1.99 -3.28
C ALA A 88 -3.04 -2.63 -2.91
N ARG A 89 -2.93 -3.82 -2.33
CA ARG A 89 -4.01 -4.55 -1.64
C ARG A 89 -3.43 -4.99 -0.31
N LEU A 90 -3.83 -4.33 0.76
CA LEU A 90 -3.25 -4.49 2.08
C LEU A 90 -4.34 -4.82 3.11
N ARG A 91 -3.90 -5.39 4.23
CA ARG A 91 -4.69 -5.70 5.40
C ARG A 91 -3.95 -5.22 6.63
N TYR A 92 -4.58 -4.33 7.37
CA TYR A 92 -4.18 -3.90 8.69
C TYR A 92 -4.71 -4.87 9.76
N ARG A 93 -3.83 -5.40 10.61
CA ARG A 93 -4.18 -6.27 11.74
C ARG A 93 -3.15 -6.14 12.86
N LYS A 94 -3.60 -5.84 14.09
CA LYS A 94 -2.76 -5.81 15.30
C LYS A 94 -1.44 -5.01 15.12
N GLY A 95 -1.51 -3.79 14.58
CA GLY A 95 -0.32 -2.95 14.39
C GLY A 95 0.62 -3.39 13.25
N ARG A 96 0.16 -4.28 12.38
CA ARG A 96 0.88 -4.76 11.20
C ARG A 96 0.07 -4.52 9.93
N ILE A 97 0.75 -4.15 8.86
CA ILE A 97 0.17 -4.08 7.51
C ILE A 97 0.78 -5.20 6.68
N SER A 98 -0.03 -6.09 6.11
CA SER A 98 0.45 -7.10 5.18
C SER A 98 -0.36 -7.10 3.90
N GLY A 99 0.20 -7.62 2.82
CA GLY A 99 -0.53 -7.75 1.57
C GLY A 99 0.39 -7.74 0.37
N ARG A 100 -0.06 -7.12 -0.71
CA ARG A 100 0.69 -7.05 -1.96
C ARG A 100 0.74 -5.63 -2.50
N ILE A 101 1.88 -5.28 -3.05
CA ILE A 101 2.08 -4.04 -3.79
C ILE A 101 2.51 -4.34 -5.23
N ARG A 102 2.29 -3.39 -6.13
CA ARG A 102 2.76 -3.46 -7.51
C ARG A 102 3.09 -2.06 -8.00
N VAL A 103 4.29 -1.91 -8.54
CA VAL A 103 4.71 -0.70 -9.23
C VAL A 103 4.42 -0.90 -10.72
N SER A 104 3.88 0.12 -11.38
CA SER A 104 3.61 0.12 -12.83
C SER A 104 3.92 1.49 -13.40
N GLY A 105 4.17 1.57 -14.69
CA GLY A 105 4.57 2.81 -15.33
C GLY A 105 4.69 2.69 -16.84
N THR A 106 5.23 3.73 -17.44
CA THR A 106 5.50 3.77 -18.89
C THR A 106 6.88 4.38 -19.13
N ILE A 107 7.79 3.61 -19.71
CA ILE A 107 9.14 4.02 -20.14
C ILE A 107 9.37 3.42 -21.52
N GLY A 108 9.13 4.19 -22.59
CA GLY A 108 9.13 3.69 -23.98
C GLY A 108 8.00 2.71 -24.32
N GLY A 109 7.37 2.09 -23.31
CA GLY A 109 6.20 1.20 -23.40
C GLY A 109 5.66 0.89 -22.00
N PRO A 110 4.64 0.02 -21.86
CA PRO A 110 4.11 -0.43 -20.57
C PRO A 110 5.18 -1.16 -19.75
N CYS A 111 5.27 -0.81 -18.46
CA CYS A 111 6.20 -1.41 -17.52
C CYS A 111 5.51 -1.77 -16.21
N ALA A 112 5.90 -2.89 -15.61
CA ALA A 112 5.39 -3.30 -14.31
C ALA A 112 6.39 -4.15 -13.53
N SER A 113 6.35 -4.00 -12.21
CA SER A 113 6.91 -4.97 -11.28
C SER A 113 5.99 -6.20 -11.20
N PRO A 114 6.52 -7.35 -10.75
CA PRO A 114 5.68 -8.41 -10.22
C PRO A 114 4.85 -7.90 -9.03
N SER A 115 3.84 -8.65 -8.63
CA SER A 115 3.11 -8.35 -7.41
C SER A 115 3.92 -8.80 -6.20
N ILE A 116 4.41 -7.86 -5.40
CA ILE A 116 5.38 -8.10 -4.33
C ILE A 116 4.64 -8.29 -3.01
N PRO A 117 4.78 -9.44 -2.33
CA PRO A 117 4.23 -9.63 -1.00
C PRO A 117 5.01 -8.77 0.00
N VAL A 118 4.29 -8.09 0.88
CA VAL A 118 4.89 -7.20 1.88
C VAL A 118 4.34 -7.46 3.26
N SER A 119 5.18 -7.21 4.25
CA SER A 119 4.82 -7.26 5.66
C SER A 119 5.50 -6.12 6.40
N LEU A 120 4.71 -5.12 6.77
CA LEU A 120 5.16 -3.87 7.33
C LEU A 120 4.81 -3.81 8.81
N ARG A 121 5.76 -3.37 9.63
CA ARG A 121 5.58 -3.11 11.05
C ARG A 121 5.62 -1.62 11.30
N ARG A 122 4.91 -1.19 12.35
CA ARG A 122 4.98 0.20 12.81
C ARG A 122 6.43 0.51 13.22
N ARG A 123 6.98 1.62 12.71
CA ARG A 123 8.21 2.24 13.20
C ARG A 123 7.91 3.10 14.42
#